data_AF-A0A942FS86-F1
#
_entry.id   AF-A0A942FS86-F1
#
_cell.length_a   1.000
_cell.length_b   1.000
_cell.length_c   1.000
_cell.angle_alpha   90.00
_cell.angle_beta   90.00
_cell.angle_gamma   90.00
#
_symmetry.space_group_name_H-M   'P 1'
#
loop_
_entity.id
_entity.type
_entity.pdbx_description
1 polymer ?
#
loop_
_entity_poly.entity_id
_entity_poly.type
_entity_poly.pdbx_seq_one_letter_code
_entity_poly.pdbx_strand_id
1 'polypeptide(L)' 'MDINRVGKFEALKIVNDFDQALIEMFGLNMTDAHIMRFDALAAFAETGNVKKAAELLGLQRGLRPIEKPAT' A
#
# COMPACT_ATOMS: atom_id res chain seq x y z
N MET A 1 10.72 -12.93 7.98
CA MET A 1 9.58 -13.49 7.22
C MET A 1 10.06 -13.78 5.80
N ASP A 2 9.77 -14.96 5.27
CA ASP A 2 10.30 -15.48 4.00
C ASP A 2 9.57 -14.84 2.80
N ILE A 3 10.20 -13.86 2.15
CA ILE A 3 9.69 -13.21 0.92
C ILE A 3 9.51 -14.21 -0.23
N ASN A 4 10.12 -15.40 -0.12
CA ASN A 4 10.03 -16.49 -1.10
C ASN A 4 8.63 -17.12 -1.25
N ARG A 5 7.64 -16.72 -0.43
CA ARG A 5 6.30 -17.32 -0.44
C ARG A 5 5.28 -16.59 -1.31
N VAL A 6 5.59 -15.40 -1.81
CA VAL A 6 4.71 -14.64 -2.72
C VAL A 6 5.17 -14.94 -4.14
N GLY A 7 4.35 -15.67 -4.91
CA GLY A 7 4.65 -15.92 -6.32
C GLY A 7 4.80 -14.60 -7.09
N LYS A 8 5.62 -14.58 -8.15
CA LYS A 8 5.83 -13.36 -8.97
C LYS A 8 4.51 -12.71 -9.44
N PHE A 9 3.49 -13.53 -9.72
CA PHE A 9 2.15 -13.07 -10.09
C PHE A 9 1.37 -12.45 -8.91
N GLU A 10 1.54 -12.99 -7.71
CA GLU A 10 0.93 -12.46 -6.49
C GLU A 10 1.57 -11.12 -6.11
N ALA A 11 2.88 -10.98 -6.28
CA ALA A 11 3.59 -9.75 -5.96
C ALA A 11 3.11 -8.57 -6.81
N LEU A 12 2.94 -8.77 -8.13
CA LEU A 12 2.40 -7.74 -9.02
C LEU A 12 0.97 -7.34 -8.62
N LYS A 13 0.13 -8.34 -8.31
CA LYS A 13 -1.25 -8.08 -7.85
C LYS A 13 -1.27 -7.28 -6.55
N ILE A 14 -0.47 -7.67 -5.55
CA ILE A 14 -0.37 -6.98 -4.26
C ILE A 14 0.05 -5.53 -4.46
N VAL A 15 1.08 -5.28 -5.30
CA VAL A 15 1.56 -3.92 -5.58
C VAL A 15 0.47 -3.07 -6.24
N ASN A 16 -0.25 -3.61 -7.21
CA ASN A 16 -1.34 -2.88 -7.88
C ASN A 16 -2.50 -2.60 -6.92
N ASP A 17 -2.92 -3.59 -6.13
CA ASP A 17 -4.00 -3.43 -5.14
C ASP A 17 -3.57 -2.41 -4.05
N PHE A 18 -2.27 -2.35 -3.72
CA PHE A 18 -1.71 -1.41 -2.76
C PHE A 18 -1.72 0.02 -3.30
N ASP A 19 -1.29 0.20 -4.56
CA ASP A 19 -1.31 1.49 -5.25
C ASP A 19 -2.74 2.06 -5.34
N GLN A 20 -3.70 1.20 -5.70
CA GLN A 20 -5.11 1.55 -5.73
C GLN A 20 -5.63 1.95 -4.34
N ALA A 21 -5.25 1.22 -3.28
CA ALA A 21 -5.64 1.56 -1.91
C ALA A 21 -5.06 2.91 -1.45
N LEU A 22 -3.83 3.24 -1.83
CA LEU A 22 -3.25 4.56 -1.55
C LEU A 22 -4.02 5.69 -2.25
N ILE A 23 -4.39 5.49 -3.52
CA ILE A 23 -5.18 6.47 -4.28
C ILE A 23 -6.53 6.68 -3.61
N GLU A 24 -7.21 5.60 -3.21
CA GLU A 24 -8.51 5.69 -2.53
C GLU A 24 -8.46 6.37 -1.16
N MET A 25 -7.39 6.15 -0.40
CA MET A 25 -7.26 6.65 0.98
C MET A 25 -6.63 8.05 1.07
N PHE A 26 -5.66 8.35 0.21
CA PHE A 26 -4.81 9.52 0.31
C PHE A 26 -4.78 10.36 -0.98
N GLY A 27 -5.42 9.90 -2.06
CA GLY A 27 -5.44 10.62 -3.34
C GLY A 27 -4.09 10.61 -4.07
N LEU A 28 -3.16 9.74 -3.67
CA LEU A 28 -1.80 9.66 -4.21
C LEU A 28 -1.48 8.22 -4.61
N ASN A 29 -0.76 8.06 -5.71
CA ASN A 29 -0.16 6.77 -6.07
C ASN A 29 1.17 6.57 -5.34
N MET A 30 1.74 5.38 -5.45
CA MET A 30 3.03 5.00 -4.86
C MET A 30 4.19 5.88 -5.34
N THR A 31 4.19 6.31 -6.60
CA THR A 31 5.26 7.14 -7.17
C THR A 31 5.27 8.52 -6.51
N ASP A 32 4.11 9.16 -6.42
CA ASP A 32 3.94 10.47 -5.79
C ASP A 32 4.15 10.41 -4.28
N ALA A 33 3.82 9.27 -3.66
CA ALA A 33 4.10 8.99 -2.24
C ALA A 33 5.55 8.57 -1.96
N HIS A 34 6.41 8.47 -2.98
CA HIS A 34 7.77 7.94 -2.89
C HIS A 34 7.87 6.56 -2.21
N ILE A 35 6.88 5.70 -2.42
CA ILE A 35 6.81 4.34 -1.88
C ILE A 35 7.31 3.37 -2.95
N MET A 36 8.32 2.57 -2.59
CA MET A 36 8.87 1.57 -3.50
C MET A 36 8.05 0.27 -3.45
N ARG A 37 8.11 -0.53 -4.51
CA ARG A 37 7.46 -1.86 -4.55
C ARG A 37 7.88 -2.77 -3.40
N PHE A 38 9.15 -2.70 -3.00
CA PHE A 38 9.65 -3.46 -1.87
C PHE A 38 9.00 -3.05 -0.55
N ASP A 39 8.79 -1.74 -0.32
CA ASP A 39 8.13 -1.23 0.88
C ASP A 39 6.68 -1.72 0.97
N ALA A 40 5.94 -1.68 -0.15
CA ALA A 40 4.56 -2.17 -0.22
C ALA A 40 4.47 -3.69 0.08
N LEU A 41 5.38 -4.49 -0.50
CA LEU A 41 5.43 -5.93 -0.24
C LEU A 41 5.83 -6.26 1.20
N ALA A 42 6.76 -5.50 1.79
CA ALA A 42 7.15 -5.65 3.19
C ALA A 42 5.97 -5.32 4.13
N ALA A 43 5.29 -4.20 3.91
CA ALA A 43 4.11 -3.81 4.68
C ALA A 43 2.97 -4.83 4.53
N PHE A 44 2.78 -5.42 3.35
CA PHE A 44 1.84 -6.51 3.14
C PHE A 44 2.26 -7.78 3.89
N ALA A 45 3.54 -8.15 3.89
CA ALA A 45 4.03 -9.32 4.60
C ALA A 45 3.81 -9.22 6.12
N GLU A 46 3.91 -8.01 6.68
CA GLU A 46 3.67 -7.76 8.11
C GLU A 46 2.18 -7.79 8.49
N THR A 47 1.31 -7.26 7.62
CA THR A 47 -0.12 -7.08 7.93
C THR A 47 -1.01 -8.21 7.41
N GLY A 48 -0.57 -8.92 6.37
CA GLY A 48 -1.39 -9.85 5.61
C GLY A 48 -2.57 -9.22 4.87
N ASN A 49 -2.67 -7.88 4.84
CA ASN A 49 -3.82 -7.16 4.28
C ASN A 49 -3.36 -5.89 3.55
N VAL A 50 -3.67 -5.82 2.26
CA VAL A 50 -3.22 -4.73 1.36
C VAL A 50 -3.71 -3.36 1.82
N LYS A 51 -4.98 -3.24 2.23
CA LYS A 51 -5.55 -1.97 2.68
C LYS A 51 -4.90 -1.48 3.96
N LYS A 52 -4.72 -2.38 4.93
CA LYS A 52 -4.04 -2.05 6.19
C LYS A 52 -2.57 -1.70 5.98
N ALA A 53 -1.90 -2.38 5.04
CA ALA A 53 -0.53 -2.05 4.65
C ALA A 53 -0.43 -0.64 4.06
N ALA A 54 -1.33 -0.28 3.13
CA ALA A 54 -1.37 1.03 2.50
C ALA A 54 -1.68 2.15 3.50
N GLU A 55 -2.64 1.92 4.40
CA GLU A 55 -2.98 2.85 5.48
C GLU A 55 -1.78 3.10 6.40
N LEU A 56 -1.18 2.04 6.94
CA LEU A 56 -0.05 2.16 7.87
C LEU A 56 1.14 2.84 7.22
N LEU A 57 1.53 2.42 6.02
CA LEU A 57 2.69 2.98 5.35
C LEU A 57 2.43 4.43 4.91
N GLY A 58 1.23 4.74 4.44
CA GLY A 58 0.84 6.11 4.10
C GLY A 58 0.92 7.05 5.30
N LEU A 59 0.36 6.64 6.45
CA LEU A 59 0.43 7.40 7.70
C LEU A 59 1.87 7.58 8.19
N GLN A 60 2.70 6.52 8.13
CA GLN A 60 4.12 6.59 8.49
C GLN A 60 4.92 7.55 7.60
N ARG A 61 4.51 7.71 6.33
CA ARG A 61 5.10 8.68 5.39
C ARG A 61 4.52 10.09 5.54
N GLY A 62 3.64 10.32 6.51
CA GLY A 62 3.03 11.62 6.75
C GLY A 62 1.93 11.99 5.75
N LEU A 63 1.40 11.03 5.00
CA LEU A 63 0.24 11.26 4.14
C LEU A 63 -1.00 11.52 5.01
N ARG A 64 -1.85 12.43 4.56
CA ARG A 64 -3.11 12.76 5.21
C ARG A 64 -4.25 12.11 4.44
N PRO A 65 -5.12 11.31 5.11
CA PRO A 65 -6.27 10.73 4.44
C PRO A 65 -7.11 11.82 3.78
N ILE A 66 -7.64 11.53 2.59
CA ILE A 66 -8.64 12.43 2.00
C ILE A 66 -9.88 12.38 2.89
N GLU A 67 -10.34 13.54 3.33
CA GLU A 67 -11.62 13.64 4.01
C GLU A 67 -12.68 13.13 3.03
N LYS A 68 -13.34 12.02 3.36
CA LYS A 68 -14.50 11.60 2.57
C LYS A 68 -15.51 12.74 2.67
N PRO A 69 -16.00 13.27 1.53
CA PRO A 69 -17.09 14.24 1.60
C PRO A 69 -18.23 13.59 2.38
N ALA A 70 -18.69 14.28 3.42
CA ALA A 70 -19.85 13.86 4.18
C ALA A 70 -21.04 13.80 3.22
N THR A 71 -21.43 12.58 2.83
CA THR A 71 -22.70 12.28 2.15
C THR A 71 -23.88 12.57 3.06
#